data_AF-A0A136LSN7-F1
#
_entry.id   AF-A0A136LSN7-F1
#
_cell.length_a   1.000
_cell.length_b   1.000
_cell.length_c   1.000
_cell.angle_alpha   90.00
_cell.angle_beta   90.00
_cell.angle_gamma   90.00
#
_symmetry.space_group_name_H-M   'P 1'
#
loop_
_entity.id
_entity.type
_entity.pdbx_description
1 polymer ?
#
loop_
_entity_poly.entity_id
_entity_poly.type
_entity_poly.pdbx_seq_one_letter_code
_entity_poly.pdbx_strand_id
1 'polypeptide(L)'
;MEGGGELLARLTEMRDAANTIGNSAQRINECIDAVDGQVRALGPDRFSGAAADAFRGEYNRLTPQLRQANEDLMLFKEKLLQSADEIEAASRPTA
;
A
#
# COMPACT_ATOMS: atom_id res chain seq x y z
N MET A 1 5.93 31.27 21.59
CA MET A 1 5.02 30.40 20.81
C MET A 1 5.85 29.38 20.03
N GLU A 2 6.55 28.46 20.70
CA GLU A 2 7.43 27.48 20.03
C GLU A 2 6.69 26.20 19.60
N GLY A 3 5.61 25.80 20.28
CA GLY A 3 4.94 24.51 20.03
C GLY A 3 4.07 24.41 18.76
N GLY A 4 3.60 25.54 18.21
CA GLY A 4 2.73 25.52 17.02
C GLY A 4 3.47 25.17 15.74
N GLY A 5 4.71 25.64 15.59
CA GLY A 5 5.55 25.35 14.42
C GLY A 5 6.05 23.91 14.40
N GLU A 6 6.44 23.37 15.57
CA GLU A 6 6.86 21.97 15.69
C GLU A 6 5.70 21.01 15.40
N LEU A 7 4.49 21.31 15.89
CA LEU A 7 3.32 20.51 15.60
C LEU A 7 3.01 20.47 14.10
N LEU A 8 3.02 21.62 13.43
CA LEU A 8 2.80 21.68 11.98
C LEU A 8 3.84 20.86 11.22
N ALA A 9 5.12 20.92 11.61
CA ALA A 9 6.17 20.10 10.99
C ALA A 9 5.90 18.59 11.15
N ARG A 10 5.48 18.13 12.35
CA ARG A 10 5.11 16.73 12.58
C ARG A 10 3.90 16.28 11.77
N LEU A 11 2.89 17.14 11.62
CA LEU A 11 1.73 16.85 10.79
C LEU A 11 2.11 16.70 9.32
N THR A 12 3.04 17.52 8.82
CA THR A 12 3.61 17.37 7.48
C THR A 12 4.34 16.04 7.34
N GLU A 13 5.21 15.68 8.29
CA GLU A 13 5.92 14.39 8.27
C GLU A 13 4.97 13.18 8.25
N MET A 14 3.88 13.24 9.03
CA MET A 14 2.84 12.18 9.02
C MET A 14 2.16 12.04 7.65
N ARG A 15 1.82 13.16 7.02
CA ARG A 15 1.19 13.17 5.69
C ARG A 15 2.15 12.66 4.61
N ASP A 16 3.43 13.01 4.69
CA ASP A 16 4.46 12.53 3.78
C ASP A 16 4.69 11.01 3.93
N ALA A 17 4.71 10.51 5.16
CA ALA A 17 4.76 9.07 5.43
C ALA A 17 3.53 8.35 4.87
N ALA A 18 2.32 8.90 5.05
CA ALA A 18 1.09 8.34 4.50
C ALA A 18 1.12 8.28 2.96
N ASN A 19 1.64 9.32 2.31
CA ASN A 19 1.83 9.35 0.86
C ASN A 19 2.84 8.29 0.39
N THR A 20 3.95 8.12 1.12
CA THR A 20 4.95 7.09 0.82
C THR A 20 4.38 5.68 0.92
N ILE A 21 3.55 5.43 1.95
CA ILE A 21 2.83 4.16 2.11
C ILE A 21 1.87 3.94 0.93
N GLY A 22 1.08 4.96 0.56
CA GLY A 22 0.14 4.88 -0.56
C GLY A 22 0.82 4.58 -1.90
N ASN A 23 1.93 5.26 -2.19
CA ASN A 23 2.72 5.00 -3.39
C ASN A 23 3.30 3.59 -3.41
N SER A 24 3.72 3.07 -2.25
CA SER A 24 4.24 1.71 -2.13
C SER A 24 3.15 0.66 -2.33
N ALA A 25 1.96 0.88 -1.76
CA ALA A 25 0.79 0.04 -1.98
C ALA A 25 0.43 0.01 -3.48
N GLN A 26 0.37 1.17 -4.14
CA GLN A 26 0.09 1.25 -5.58
C GLN A 26 1.08 0.42 -6.41
N ARG A 27 2.39 0.53 -6.12
CA ARG A 27 3.42 -0.26 -6.80
C ARG A 27 3.23 -1.77 -6.61
N ILE A 28 2.84 -2.22 -5.42
CA ILE A 28 2.52 -3.63 -5.18
C ILE A 28 1.39 -4.08 -6.12
N ASN A 29 0.33 -3.28 -6.24
CA ASN A 29 -0.80 -3.62 -7.09
C ASN A 29 -0.41 -3.67 -8.58
N GLU A 30 0.37 -2.69 -9.06
CA GLU A 30 0.90 -2.69 -10.43
C GLU A 30 1.78 -3.92 -10.72
N CYS A 31 2.61 -4.34 -9.76
CA CYS A 31 3.41 -5.55 -9.91
C CYS A 31 2.55 -6.82 -9.95
N ILE A 32 1.49 -6.91 -9.13
CA ILE A 32 0.55 -8.04 -9.19
C ILE A 32 -0.11 -8.09 -10.56
N ASP A 33 -0.67 -6.99 -11.04
CA ASP A 33 -1.36 -6.94 -12.34
C ASP A 33 -0.44 -7.29 -13.51
N ALA A 34 0.83 -6.89 -13.45
CA ALA A 34 1.83 -7.28 -14.44
C ALA A 34 2.09 -8.81 -14.44
N VAL A 35 2.20 -9.42 -13.26
CA VAL A 35 2.39 -10.88 -13.13
C VAL A 35 1.12 -11.63 -13.57
N ASP A 36 -0.07 -11.16 -13.17
CA ASP A 36 -1.36 -11.71 -13.62
C ASP A 36 -1.44 -11.73 -15.16
N GLY A 37 -1.02 -10.63 -15.81
CA GLY A 37 -0.96 -10.53 -17.26
C GLY A 37 -0.03 -11.57 -17.89
N GLN A 38 1.16 -11.77 -17.32
CA GLN A 38 2.11 -12.77 -17.78
C GLN A 38 1.59 -14.20 -17.59
N VAL A 39 0.98 -14.52 -16.44
CA VAL A 39 0.40 -15.84 -16.15
C VAL A 39 -0.69 -16.18 -17.16
N ARG A 40 -1.57 -15.21 -17.47
CA ARG A 40 -2.63 -15.37 -18.48
C ARG A 40 -2.05 -15.57 -19.88
N ALA A 41 -1.01 -14.83 -20.24
CA ALA A 41 -0.37 -14.92 -21.55
C ALA A 41 0.34 -16.26 -21.80
N LEU A 42 0.88 -16.87 -20.73
CA LEU A 42 1.55 -18.17 -20.79
C LEU A 42 0.56 -19.33 -20.94
N GLY A 43 -0.64 -19.24 -20.38
CA GLY A 43 -1.69 -20.26 -20.53
C GLY A 43 -1.28 -21.70 -20.13
N PRO A 44 -2.22 -22.64 -20.07
CA PRO A 44 -1.89 -24.06 -19.90
C PRO A 44 -1.29 -24.67 -21.18
N ASP A 45 -1.64 -24.14 -22.35
CA ASP A 45 -1.27 -24.72 -23.64
C ASP A 45 0.14 -24.33 -24.11
N ARG A 46 0.69 -23.19 -23.65
CA ARG A 46 2.03 -22.72 -24.06
C ARG A 46 3.11 -22.94 -23.00
N PHE A 47 2.71 -23.12 -21.74
CA PHE A 47 3.64 -23.37 -20.63
C PHE A 47 3.11 -24.52 -19.76
N SER A 48 3.70 -25.70 -19.91
CA SER A 48 3.29 -26.93 -19.23
C SER A 48 4.49 -27.68 -18.65
N GLY A 49 4.22 -28.62 -17.73
CA GLY A 49 5.23 -29.41 -17.03
C GLY A 49 5.49 -28.93 -15.59
N ALA A 50 6.35 -29.65 -14.88
CA ALA A 50 6.54 -29.47 -13.43
C ALA A 50 6.92 -28.04 -13.01
N ALA A 51 7.71 -27.33 -13.82
CA ALA A 51 8.09 -25.95 -13.53
C ALA A 51 6.90 -24.98 -13.65
N ALA A 52 5.97 -25.23 -14.59
CA ALA A 52 4.76 -24.44 -14.75
C ALA A 52 3.80 -24.62 -13.58
N ASP A 53 3.66 -25.85 -13.09
CA ASP A 53 2.81 -26.15 -11.94
C ASP A 53 3.39 -25.59 -10.64
N ALA A 54 4.71 -25.66 -10.46
CA ALA A 54 5.40 -25.02 -9.34
C ALA A 54 5.20 -23.50 -9.34
N PHE A 55 5.39 -22.84 -10.49
CA PHE A 55 5.16 -21.40 -10.64
C PHE A 55 3.70 -21.02 -10.33
N ARG A 56 2.71 -21.74 -10.87
CA ARG A 56 1.29 -21.49 -10.58
C ARG A 56 0.98 -21.69 -9.10
N GLY A 57 1.58 -22.70 -8.48
CA GLY A 57 1.46 -22.93 -7.03
C GLY A 57 1.96 -21.74 -6.21
N GLU A 58 3.16 -21.26 -6.51
CA GLU A 58 3.72 -20.08 -5.83
C GLU A 58 2.92 -18.81 -6.09
N TYR A 59 2.51 -18.56 -7.34
CA TYR A 59 1.67 -17.43 -7.70
C TYR A 59 0.33 -17.46 -6.94
N ASN A 60 -0.37 -18.60 -6.95
CA ASN A 60 -1.65 -18.75 -6.23
C ASN A 60 -1.48 -18.61 -4.71
N ARG A 61 -0.30 -18.93 -4.17
CA ARG A 61 0.03 -18.80 -2.75
C ARG A 61 0.37 -17.35 -2.36
N LEU A 62 1.16 -16.66 -3.18
CA LEU A 62 1.73 -15.34 -2.86
C LEU A 62 0.80 -14.19 -3.26
N THR A 63 0.09 -14.28 -4.38
CA THR A 63 -0.79 -13.20 -4.86
C THR A 63 -1.84 -12.77 -3.83
N PRO A 64 -2.55 -13.68 -3.12
CA PRO A 64 -3.48 -13.26 -2.07
C PRO A 64 -2.81 -12.51 -0.91
N GLN A 65 -1.59 -12.91 -0.53
CA GLN A 65 -0.83 -12.26 0.54
C GLN A 65 -0.39 -10.85 0.13
N LEU A 66 0.00 -10.66 -1.13
CA LEU A 66 0.36 -9.34 -1.66
C LEU A 66 -0.87 -8.42 -1.76
N ARG A 67 -2.03 -8.96 -2.12
CA ARG A 67 -3.30 -8.22 -2.11
C ARG A 67 -3.68 -7.80 -0.68
N GLN A 68 -3.58 -8.70 0.29
CA GLN A 68 -3.80 -8.36 1.70
C GLN A 68 -2.83 -7.28 2.19
N ALA A 69 -1.54 -7.39 1.87
CA ALA A 69 -0.56 -6.38 2.26
C ALA A 69 -0.86 -5.01 1.64
N ASN A 70 -1.34 -4.97 0.39
CA ASN A 70 -1.80 -3.73 -0.24
C ASN A 70 -2.98 -3.10 0.55
N GLU A 71 -3.99 -3.90 0.89
CA GLU A 71 -5.15 -3.44 1.67
C GLU A 71 -4.73 -2.92 3.05
N ASP A 72 -3.85 -3.64 3.75
CA ASP A 72 -3.34 -3.25 5.07
C ASP A 72 -2.57 -1.92 5.00
N LEU A 73 -1.77 -1.72 3.96
CA LEU A 73 -1.04 -0.46 3.73
C LEU A 73 -1.98 0.70 3.42
N MET A 74 -3.02 0.47 2.61
CA MET A 74 -4.02 1.48 2.32
C MET A 74 -4.81 1.89 3.56
N LEU A 75 -5.21 0.91 4.39
CA LEU A 75 -5.85 1.18 5.68
C LEU A 75 -4.94 1.96 6.62
N PHE A 76 -3.64 1.61 6.67
CA PHE A 76 -2.69 2.31 7.52
C PHE A 76 -2.48 3.77 7.05
N LYS A 77 -2.38 4.00 5.75
CA LYS A 77 -2.36 5.34 5.15
C LYS A 77 -3.58 6.16 5.58
N GLU A 78 -4.78 5.61 5.43
CA GLU A 78 -6.04 6.30 5.76
C GLU A 78 -6.08 6.69 7.23
N LYS A 79 -5.73 5.75 8.13
CA LYS A 79 -5.66 6.02 9.57
C LYS A 79 -4.63 7.09 9.92
N LEU A 80 -3.48 7.10 9.24
CA LEU A 80 -2.44 8.09 9.50
C LEU A 80 -2.87 9.51 9.10
N LEU A 81 -3.57 9.63 7.96
CA LEU A 81 -4.14 10.89 7.51
C LEU A 81 -5.25 11.37 8.45
N GLN A 82 -6.16 10.47 8.84
CA GLN A 82 -7.21 10.77 9.79
C GLN A 82 -6.63 11.28 11.13
N SER A 83 -5.63 10.59 11.68
CA SER A 83 -4.97 11.02 12.90
C SER A 83 -4.32 12.40 12.76
N ALA A 84 -3.69 12.70 11.62
CA ALA A 84 -3.11 14.02 11.36
C ALA A 84 -4.20 15.11 11.35
N ASP A 85 -5.35 14.85 10.74
CA ASP A 85 -6.46 15.80 10.68
C ASP A 85 -7.12 16.01 12.05
N GLU A 86 -7.27 14.95 12.85
CA GLU A 86 -7.78 15.02 14.22
C GLU A 86 -6.86 15.84 15.14
N ILE A 87 -5.54 15.63 15.04
CA ILE A 87 -4.54 16.39 15.78
C ILE A 87 -4.57 17.87 15.35
N GLU A 88 -4.65 18.14 14.05
CA GLU A 88 -4.73 19.51 13.55
C GLU A 88 -5.99 20.22 14.06
N ALA A 89 -7.15 19.56 14.02
CA ALA A 89 -8.41 20.09 14.52
C ALA A 89 -8.36 20.37 16.03
N ALA A 90 -7.81 19.47 16.83
CA ALA A 90 -7.67 19.63 18.27
C ALA A 90 -6.68 20.74 18.67
N SER A 91 -5.73 21.06 17.80
CA SER A 91 -4.71 22.09 18.04
C SER A 91 -5.15 23.52 17.72
N ARG A 92 -6.26 23.68 16.99
CA ARG A 92 -6.81 25.00 16.68
C ARG A 92 -7.52 25.55 17.91
N PRO A 93 -7.13 26.73 18.43
CA PRO A 93 -7.85 27.34 19.54
C PRO A 93 -9.30 27.59 19.13
N THR A 94 -10.26 27.08 19.90
CA THR A 94 -11.65 27.54 19.80
C THR A 94 -11.66 29.02 20.14
N ALA A 95 -12.02 29.86 19.16
CA ALA A 95 -12.22 31.29 19.34
C ALA A 95 -13.37 31.58 20.31
#